data_AF-L7VY74-F1
#
_entry.id   AF-L7VY74-F1
#
_cell.length_a   1.000
_cell.length_b   1.000
_cell.length_c   1.000
_cell.angle_alpha   90.00
_cell.angle_beta   90.00
_cell.angle_gamma   90.00
#
_symmetry.space_group_name_H-M   'P 1'
#
loop_
_entity.id
_entity.type
_entity.pdbx_description
1 polymer ?
#
loop_
_entity_poly.entity_id
_entity_poly.type
_entity_poly.pdbx_seq_one_letter_code
_entity_poly.pdbx_strand_id
1 'polypeptide(L)'
;MKWRPEVLEYWAKAFEQAETGYSRENRPPNIVVIEAENKWVRSPSRGELIGRDSTPAFVVVARYLPLARGQSHLEGILRTLYLAQPDKWKLLAKWVSKLRSGALDLDGFEEDQRPRFRVPSGVRVTVDRLSAGERSLLINLCMILRWLSKGGIVLLDEPELHQHLSLMRGSLAVLQSLIHDEFGGQLVVASHAPEVWDHFRAARAVVDLGGD
;
A
#
# COMPACT_ATOMS: atom_id res chain seq x y z
N MET A 1 12.08 30.80 13.84
CA MET A 1 11.25 29.81 14.56
C MET A 1 12.19 28.95 15.41
N LYS A 2 12.19 29.08 16.74
CA LYS A 2 13.00 28.21 17.62
C LYS A 2 12.13 27.03 18.03
N TRP A 3 12.58 25.81 17.73
CA TRP A 3 11.87 24.58 18.08
C TRP A 3 11.80 24.43 19.60
N ARG A 4 10.66 23.93 20.11
CA ARG A 4 10.46 23.65 21.54
C ARG A 4 11.20 22.35 21.90
N PRO A 5 12.15 22.36 22.85
CA PRO A 5 12.95 21.17 23.20
C PRO A 5 12.11 19.96 23.58
N GLU A 6 10.98 20.18 24.25
CA GLU A 6 10.07 19.11 24.72
C GLU A 6 9.45 18.35 23.54
N VAL A 7 9.18 19.05 22.44
CA VAL A 7 8.64 18.45 21.21
C VAL A 7 9.69 17.56 20.54
N LEU A 8 10.95 18.01 20.51
CA LEU A 8 12.05 17.24 19.92
C LEU A 8 12.32 15.96 20.72
N GLU A 9 12.34 16.07 22.05
CA GLU A 9 12.55 14.92 22.95
C GLU A 9 11.43 13.89 22.84
N TYR A 10 10.17 14.35 22.76
CA TYR A 10 9.03 13.47 22.52
C TYR A 10 9.20 12.65 21.24
N TRP A 11 9.53 13.31 20.12
CA TRP A 11 9.70 12.61 18.85
C TRP A 11 10.91 11.67 18.85
N ALA A 12 12.04 12.10 19.42
CA ALA A 12 13.23 11.25 19.53
C ALA A 12 12.90 9.92 20.23
N LYS A 13 12.20 9.99 21.37
CA LYS A 13 11.76 8.81 22.11
C LYS A 13 10.76 7.96 21.32
N ALA A 14 9.81 8.59 20.63
CA ALA A 14 8.82 7.87 19.82
C ALA A 14 9.47 7.08 18.67
N PHE A 15 10.46 7.65 17.99
CA PHE A 15 11.20 6.98 16.93
C PHE A 15 12.06 5.83 17.47
N GLU A 16 12.79 6.04 18.57
CA GLU A 16 13.60 4.99 19.21
C GLU A 16 12.74 3.78 19.63
N GLN A 17 11.57 4.03 20.23
CA GLN A 17 10.62 2.97 20.62
C GLN A 17 10.04 2.22 19.41
N ALA A 18 9.84 2.92 18.29
CA ALA A 18 9.33 2.31 17.07
C ALA A 18 10.37 1.42 16.38
N GLU A 19 11.63 1.87 16.31
CA GLU A 19 12.75 1.13 15.72
C GLU A 19 13.07 -0.15 16.48
N THR A 20 13.00 -0.11 17.81
CA THR A 20 13.17 -1.27 18.70
C THR A 20 11.95 -2.20 18.72
N GLY A 21 10.81 -1.77 18.16
CA GLY A 21 9.57 -2.53 18.14
C GLY A 21 8.80 -2.58 19.47
N TYR A 22 9.24 -1.79 20.46
CA TYR A 22 8.69 -1.75 21.83
C TYR A 22 7.29 -1.11 21.89
N SER A 23 6.88 -0.38 20.84
CA SER A 23 5.55 0.21 20.72
C SER A 23 4.96 -0.04 19.32
N ARG A 24 4.25 -1.16 19.15
CA ARG A 24 3.53 -1.42 17.88
C ARG A 24 2.29 -0.55 17.70
N GLU A 25 1.63 -0.17 18.79
CA GLU A 25 0.36 0.56 18.76
C GLU A 25 0.54 2.09 18.67
N ASN A 26 1.62 2.62 19.25
CA ASN A 26 1.99 4.04 19.18
C ASN A 26 3.27 4.22 18.36
N ARG A 27 3.17 3.96 17.05
CA ARG A 27 4.24 4.32 16.11
C ARG A 27 4.10 5.77 15.69
N PRO A 28 5.22 6.50 15.51
CA PRO A 28 5.16 7.82 14.92
C PRO A 28 4.64 7.74 13.48
N PRO A 29 4.03 8.82 12.95
CA PRO A 29 3.69 8.92 11.53
C PRO A 29 4.91 8.66 10.65
N ASN A 30 4.68 8.03 9.50
CA ASN A 30 5.72 7.73 8.53
C ASN A 30 5.24 8.04 7.10
N ILE A 31 6.15 7.85 6.15
CA ILE A 31 5.89 8.10 4.73
C ILE A 31 5.92 6.77 3.98
N VAL A 32 4.93 6.55 3.11
CA VAL A 32 4.91 5.44 2.14
C VAL A 32 4.98 6.04 0.74
N VAL A 33 6.02 5.71 -0.01
CA VAL A 33 6.23 6.19 -1.38
C VAL A 33 5.99 5.05 -2.36
N ILE A 34 5.12 5.31 -3.32
CA ILE A 34 4.74 4.37 -4.37
C ILE A 34 5.03 5.03 -5.72
N GLU A 35 6.11 4.61 -6.35
CA GLU A 35 6.59 5.12 -7.64
C GLU A 35 5.82 4.50 -8.81
N ALA A 36 5.77 5.20 -9.94
CA ALA A 36 5.05 4.76 -11.13
C ALA A 36 5.66 3.50 -11.79
N GLU A 37 6.98 3.52 -12.00
CA GLU A 37 7.71 2.53 -12.81
C GLU A 37 7.86 1.16 -12.13
N ASN A 38 7.91 1.15 -10.80
CA ASN A 38 8.22 -0.04 -10.03
C ASN A 38 7.01 -0.96 -9.82
N LYS A 39 5.83 -0.68 -10.39
CA LYS A 39 4.55 -1.40 -10.17
C LYS A 39 4.43 -2.73 -10.94
N TRP A 40 5.43 -3.59 -10.84
CA TRP A 40 5.43 -4.94 -11.45
C TRP A 40 5.72 -6.04 -10.43
N VAL A 41 5.41 -7.28 -10.82
CA VAL A 41 5.56 -8.46 -9.97
C VAL A 41 6.34 -9.51 -10.75
N ARG A 42 7.50 -9.91 -10.24
CA ARG A 42 8.22 -11.08 -10.75
C ARG A 42 7.62 -12.35 -10.16
N SER A 43 7.62 -13.46 -10.91
CA SER A 43 7.33 -14.76 -10.31
C SER A 43 8.37 -15.04 -9.21
N PRO A 44 7.93 -15.44 -8.00
CA PRO A 44 8.87 -15.78 -6.93
C PRO A 44 9.66 -17.03 -7.31
N SER A 45 10.93 -17.06 -6.93
CA SER A 45 11.75 -18.26 -7.04
C SER A 45 11.33 -19.33 -6.02
N ARG A 46 11.64 -20.60 -6.28
CA ARG A 46 11.26 -21.71 -5.39
C ARG A 46 11.83 -21.50 -3.99
N GLY A 47 10.97 -21.48 -2.98
CA GLY A 47 11.37 -21.28 -1.57
C GLY A 47 11.51 -19.81 -1.15
N GLU A 48 11.39 -18.84 -2.06
CA GLU A 48 11.53 -17.41 -1.76
C GLU A 48 10.49 -16.91 -0.75
N LEU A 49 9.25 -17.40 -0.85
CA LEU A 49 8.16 -17.02 0.06
C LEU A 49 8.28 -17.65 1.47
N ILE A 50 9.18 -18.62 1.62
CA ILE A 50 9.41 -19.37 2.87
C ILE A 50 10.51 -18.71 3.71
N GLY A 51 11.38 -17.90 3.10
CA GLY A 51 12.46 -17.19 3.77
C GLY A 51 11.96 -16.29 4.91
N ARG A 52 12.64 -16.35 6.06
CA ARG A 52 12.40 -15.48 7.21
C ARG A 52 13.38 -14.32 7.18
N ASP A 53 13.28 -13.47 6.17
CA ASP A 53 14.06 -12.23 6.16
C ASP A 53 13.56 -11.33 7.31
N SER A 54 14.49 -10.86 8.14
CA SER A 54 14.15 -9.91 9.20
C SER A 54 13.64 -8.62 8.57
N THR A 55 12.35 -8.32 8.78
CA THR A 55 11.78 -7.03 8.39
C THR A 55 11.94 -6.03 9.53
N PRO A 56 12.30 -4.77 9.26
CA PRO A 56 12.37 -3.74 10.29
C PRO A 56 11.03 -3.60 11.02
N ALA A 57 11.08 -3.35 12.32
CA ALA A 57 9.86 -3.12 13.11
C ALA A 57 9.13 -1.85 12.64
N PHE A 58 9.88 -0.83 12.23
CA PHE A 58 9.42 0.45 11.74
C PHE A 58 10.30 0.96 10.59
N VAL A 59 9.70 1.67 9.64
CA VAL A 59 10.38 2.27 8.49
C VAL A 59 9.84 3.68 8.33
N VAL A 60 10.72 4.68 8.46
CA VAL A 60 10.37 6.11 8.35
C VAL A 60 9.85 6.44 6.94
N VAL A 61 10.51 5.90 5.92
CA VAL A 61 10.13 6.05 4.51
C VAL A 61 10.11 4.68 3.85
N ALA A 62 8.92 4.11 3.66
CA ALA A 62 8.74 2.83 2.99
C ALA A 62 8.62 3.03 1.48
N ARG A 63 9.29 2.17 0.70
CA ARG A 63 9.22 2.16 -0.78
C ARG A 63 8.86 0.78 -1.29
N TYR A 64 8.11 0.72 -2.38
CA TYR A 64 7.90 -0.55 -3.07
C TYR A 64 9.13 -0.87 -3.94
N LEU A 65 9.88 -1.88 -3.56
CA LEU A 65 11.04 -2.36 -4.31
C LEU A 65 10.74 -3.76 -4.86
N PRO A 66 10.38 -3.92 -6.15
CA PRO A 66 9.92 -5.21 -6.70
C PRO A 66 10.97 -6.32 -6.62
N LEU A 67 12.25 -5.94 -6.55
CA LEU A 67 13.40 -6.84 -6.44
C LEU A 67 13.91 -7.07 -5.01
N ALA A 68 13.52 -6.24 -4.03
CA ALA A 68 14.05 -6.40 -2.68
C ALA A 68 13.40 -7.61 -1.99
N ARG A 69 14.25 -8.55 -1.57
CA ARG A 69 13.86 -9.80 -0.89
C ARG A 69 13.12 -9.48 0.41
N GLY A 70 12.06 -10.23 0.71
CA GLY A 70 11.32 -10.22 1.98
C GLY A 70 10.56 -8.94 2.36
N GLN A 71 11.06 -7.75 2.01
CA GLN A 71 10.57 -6.47 2.53
C GLN A 71 9.54 -5.79 1.61
N SER A 72 9.48 -6.13 0.33
CA SER A 72 8.58 -5.41 -0.59
C SER A 72 8.01 -6.24 -1.74
N HIS A 73 8.38 -7.52 -1.90
CA HIS A 73 7.71 -8.34 -2.90
C HIS A 73 6.23 -8.57 -2.54
N LEU A 74 5.33 -8.35 -3.49
CA LEU A 74 3.88 -8.38 -3.26
C LEU A 74 3.39 -9.67 -2.59
N GLU A 75 3.76 -10.85 -3.09
CA GLU A 75 3.29 -12.13 -2.51
C GLU A 75 3.83 -12.35 -1.09
N GLY A 76 5.03 -11.84 -0.80
CA GLY A 76 5.61 -11.86 0.55
C GLY A 76 4.88 -10.92 1.53
N ILE A 77 4.48 -9.73 1.06
CA ILE A 77 3.65 -8.81 1.85
C ILE A 77 2.30 -9.47 2.14
N LEU A 78 1.62 -10.02 1.13
CA LEU A 78 0.34 -10.71 1.29
C LEU A 78 0.43 -11.82 2.33
N ARG A 79 1.47 -12.65 2.25
CA ARG A 79 1.71 -13.73 3.22
C ARG A 79 1.92 -13.20 4.63
N THR A 80 2.66 -12.11 4.77
CA THR A 80 2.87 -11.45 6.07
C THR A 80 1.56 -10.91 6.65
N LEU A 81 0.72 -10.28 5.82
CA LEU A 81 -0.58 -9.79 6.24
C LEU A 81 -1.48 -10.94 6.70
N TYR A 82 -1.52 -12.02 5.93
CA TYR A 82 -2.34 -13.20 6.23
C TYR A 82 -1.91 -13.92 7.52
N LEU A 83 -0.61 -14.18 7.69
CA LEU A 83 -0.11 -14.98 8.80
C LEU A 83 0.09 -14.19 10.10
N ALA A 84 0.39 -12.89 10.02
CA ALA A 84 0.85 -12.13 11.18
C ALA A 84 0.01 -10.87 11.49
N GLN A 85 -0.87 -10.42 10.58
CA GLN A 85 -1.65 -9.19 10.76
C GLN A 85 -3.12 -9.39 10.33
N PRO A 86 -3.91 -10.23 11.04
CA PRO A 86 -5.25 -10.64 10.62
C PRO A 86 -6.22 -9.48 10.44
N ASP A 87 -6.12 -8.41 11.24
CA ASP A 87 -6.99 -7.24 11.09
C ASP A 87 -6.69 -6.48 9.78
N LYS A 88 -5.41 -6.36 9.44
CA LYS A 88 -5.00 -5.76 8.16
C LYS A 88 -5.36 -6.65 6.97
N TRP A 89 -5.32 -7.97 7.14
CA TRP A 89 -5.82 -8.91 6.12
C TRP A 89 -7.32 -8.72 5.86
N LYS A 90 -8.14 -8.59 6.91
CA LYS A 90 -9.58 -8.30 6.76
C LYS A 90 -9.83 -6.96 6.06
N LEU A 91 -9.06 -5.93 6.41
CA LEU A 91 -9.11 -4.65 5.70
C LEU A 91 -8.71 -4.80 4.23
N LEU A 92 -7.64 -5.55 3.94
CA LEU A 92 -7.25 -5.82 2.56
C LEU A 92 -8.38 -6.49 1.78
N ALA A 93 -8.99 -7.55 2.33
CA ALA A 93 -10.11 -8.24 1.69
C ALA A 93 -11.31 -7.32 1.45
N LYS A 94 -11.68 -6.48 2.43
CA LYS A 94 -12.73 -5.45 2.31
C LYS A 94 -12.46 -4.48 1.17
N TRP A 95 -11.21 -4.02 1.00
CA TRP A 95 -10.88 -3.04 -0.03
C TRP A 95 -10.70 -3.67 -1.40
N VAL A 96 -10.14 -4.88 -1.48
CA VAL A 96 -10.02 -5.64 -2.73
C VAL A 96 -11.39 -5.93 -3.35
N SER A 97 -12.39 -6.30 -2.54
CA SER A 97 -13.75 -6.57 -3.06
C SER A 97 -14.46 -5.33 -3.62
N LYS A 98 -14.05 -4.12 -3.18
CA LYS A 98 -14.57 -2.83 -3.66
C LYS A 98 -13.94 -2.36 -4.99
N LEU A 99 -12.79 -2.91 -5.39
CA LEU A 99 -12.04 -2.44 -6.57
C LEU A 99 -12.80 -2.63 -7.88
N ARG A 100 -13.61 -3.68 -7.92
CA ARG A 100 -14.42 -4.05 -9.07
C ARG A 100 -15.54 -4.89 -8.49
N SER A 101 -16.74 -4.31 -8.37
CA SER A 101 -17.95 -4.86 -7.73
C SER A 101 -18.03 -6.40 -7.77
N GLY A 102 -17.43 -7.07 -6.78
CA GLY A 102 -17.44 -8.53 -6.61
C GLY A 102 -16.61 -9.37 -7.59
N ALA A 103 -15.67 -8.78 -8.34
CA ALA A 103 -14.92 -9.49 -9.38
C ALA A 103 -13.63 -10.17 -8.87
N LEU A 104 -13.22 -9.90 -7.64
CA LEU A 104 -12.01 -10.48 -7.07
C LEU A 104 -12.12 -10.57 -5.54
N ASP A 105 -12.08 -11.77 -5.01
CA ASP A 105 -12.06 -12.03 -3.57
C ASP A 105 -10.73 -12.66 -3.15
N LEU A 106 -10.12 -12.16 -2.07
CA LEU A 106 -8.94 -12.77 -1.48
C LEU A 106 -9.30 -14.10 -0.81
N ASP A 107 -8.70 -15.19 -1.28
CA ASP A 107 -9.05 -16.57 -0.91
C ASP A 107 -7.85 -17.35 -0.34
N GLY A 108 -7.07 -16.67 0.50
CA GLY A 108 -6.00 -17.28 1.28
C GLY A 108 -4.80 -17.77 0.45
N PHE A 109 -4.25 -18.92 0.86
CA PHE A 109 -3.02 -19.50 0.34
C PHE A 109 -3.20 -21.01 0.14
N GLU A 110 -2.51 -21.59 -0.84
CA GLU A 110 -2.43 -23.04 -1.04
C GLU A 110 -1.10 -23.62 -0.54
N GLU A 111 -0.89 -24.92 -0.73
CA GLU A 111 0.33 -25.63 -0.29
C GLU A 111 1.61 -25.02 -0.86
N ASP A 112 1.53 -24.42 -2.05
CA ASP A 112 2.63 -23.70 -2.70
C ASP A 112 2.96 -22.34 -2.05
N GLN A 113 2.24 -21.96 -0.99
CA GLN A 113 2.38 -20.70 -0.26
C GLN A 113 2.15 -19.46 -1.13
N ARG A 114 1.52 -19.60 -2.29
CA ARG A 114 1.15 -18.47 -3.15
C ARG A 114 -0.27 -18.01 -2.86
N PRO A 115 -0.54 -16.69 -2.87
CA PRO A 115 -1.87 -16.15 -2.61
C PRO A 115 -2.86 -16.56 -3.71
N ARG A 116 -4.10 -16.80 -3.31
CA ARG A 116 -5.20 -17.13 -4.22
C ARG A 116 -6.27 -16.05 -4.20
N PHE A 117 -6.83 -15.82 -5.38
CA PHE A 117 -7.96 -14.94 -5.58
C PHE A 117 -9.08 -15.71 -6.25
N ARG A 118 -10.29 -15.60 -5.73
CA ARG A 118 -11.49 -16.18 -6.34
C ARG A 118 -12.10 -15.14 -7.28
N VAL A 119 -12.30 -15.53 -8.53
CA VAL A 119 -13.00 -14.72 -9.54
C VAL A 119 -14.47 -15.17 -9.65
N PRO A 120 -15.38 -14.42 -10.31
CA PRO A 120 -16.82 -14.72 -10.37
C PRO A 120 -17.17 -16.10 -10.92
N SER A 121 -16.31 -16.68 -11.76
CA SER A 121 -16.47 -18.05 -12.26
C SER A 121 -16.25 -19.13 -11.19
N GLY A 122 -15.85 -18.75 -9.96
CA GLY A 122 -15.47 -19.66 -8.88
C GLY A 122 -14.05 -20.19 -8.98
N VAL A 123 -13.34 -19.90 -10.08
CA VAL A 123 -11.95 -20.31 -10.28
C VAL A 123 -11.03 -19.54 -9.35
N ARG A 124 -10.06 -20.25 -8.76
CA ARG A 124 -8.95 -19.64 -8.01
C ARG A 124 -7.79 -19.33 -8.94
N VAL A 125 -7.28 -18.11 -8.87
CA VAL A 125 -6.14 -17.64 -9.67
C VAL A 125 -5.05 -17.06 -8.78
N THR A 126 -3.82 -17.02 -9.30
CA THR A 126 -2.67 -16.36 -8.66
C THR A 126 -2.54 -14.90 -9.12
N VAL A 127 -1.63 -14.15 -8.50
CA VAL A 127 -1.32 -12.75 -8.87
C VAL A 127 -0.98 -12.60 -10.36
N ASP A 128 -0.36 -13.62 -10.97
CA ASP A 128 0.05 -13.61 -12.38
C ASP A 128 -1.14 -13.41 -13.35
N ARG A 129 -2.34 -13.81 -12.92
CA ARG A 129 -3.57 -13.75 -13.73
C ARG A 129 -4.34 -12.44 -13.57
N LEU A 130 -3.93 -11.57 -12.66
CA LEU A 130 -4.53 -10.25 -12.51
C LEU A 130 -4.15 -9.36 -13.70
N SER A 131 -4.97 -8.37 -14.03
CA SER A 131 -4.58 -7.33 -14.99
C SER A 131 -3.47 -6.43 -14.41
N ALA A 132 -2.78 -5.66 -15.28
CA ALA A 132 -1.75 -4.73 -14.82
C ALA A 132 -2.32 -3.70 -13.82
N GLY A 133 -3.52 -3.19 -14.06
CA GLY A 133 -4.21 -2.27 -13.15
C GLY A 133 -4.58 -2.92 -11.81
N GLU A 134 -5.10 -4.15 -11.82
CA GLU A 134 -5.42 -4.89 -10.58
C GLU A 134 -4.16 -5.17 -9.75
N ARG A 135 -3.04 -5.56 -10.40
CA ARG A 135 -1.75 -5.73 -9.71
C ARG A 135 -1.25 -4.42 -9.12
N SER A 136 -1.24 -3.35 -9.90
CA SER A 136 -0.82 -2.01 -9.49
C SER A 136 -1.57 -1.57 -8.22
N LEU A 137 -2.89 -1.72 -8.22
CA LEU A 137 -3.72 -1.37 -7.07
C LEU A 137 -3.51 -2.27 -5.86
N LEU A 138 -3.35 -3.57 -6.08
CA LEU A 138 -3.05 -4.54 -5.02
C LEU A 138 -1.69 -4.23 -4.37
N ILE A 139 -0.68 -3.83 -5.15
CA ILE A 139 0.61 -3.33 -4.64
C ILE A 139 0.37 -2.12 -3.73
N ASN A 140 -0.40 -1.13 -4.19
CA ASN A 140 -0.67 0.08 -3.41
C ASN A 140 -1.34 -0.24 -2.07
N LEU A 141 -2.40 -1.06 -2.08
CA LEU A 141 -3.10 -1.49 -0.88
C LEU A 141 -2.18 -2.25 0.07
N CYS A 142 -1.38 -3.19 -0.45
CA CYS A 142 -0.45 -3.97 0.35
C CYS A 142 0.63 -3.10 0.98
N MET A 143 1.18 -2.14 0.23
CA MET A 143 2.18 -1.20 0.74
C MET A 143 1.62 -0.34 1.86
N ILE A 144 0.44 0.25 1.66
CA ILE A 144 -0.24 1.07 2.66
C ILE A 144 -0.53 0.24 3.90
N LEU A 145 -1.19 -0.90 3.77
CA LEU A 145 -1.54 -1.74 4.92
C LEU A 145 -0.29 -2.26 5.63
N ARG A 146 0.76 -2.65 4.92
CA ARG A 146 1.97 -3.19 5.54
C ARG A 146 2.75 -2.13 6.31
N TRP A 147 2.85 -0.92 5.75
CA TRP A 147 3.86 0.05 6.17
C TRP A 147 3.30 1.35 6.75
N LEU A 148 2.10 1.78 6.38
CA LEU A 148 1.55 3.06 6.87
C LEU A 148 1.22 2.96 8.36
N SER A 149 1.69 3.96 9.11
CA SER A 149 1.32 4.19 10.51
C SER A 149 0.21 5.24 10.59
N LYS A 150 -0.52 5.29 11.71
CA LYS A 150 -1.59 6.29 11.91
C LYS A 150 -1.04 7.71 11.73
N GLY A 151 -1.80 8.56 11.04
CA GLY A 151 -1.38 9.93 10.70
C GLY A 151 -0.29 10.02 9.63
N GLY A 152 0.13 8.90 9.03
CA GLY A 152 1.18 8.87 8.01
C GLY A 152 0.76 9.48 6.68
N ILE A 153 1.75 9.67 5.80
CA ILE A 153 1.57 10.27 4.48
C ILE A 153 1.86 9.22 3.41
N VAL A 154 1.00 9.13 2.40
CA VAL A 154 1.22 8.34 1.20
C VAL A 154 1.54 9.27 0.05
N LEU A 155 2.70 9.07 -0.58
CA LEU A 155 3.09 9.71 -1.83
C LEU A 155 2.86 8.72 -2.97
N LEU A 156 1.91 9.03 -3.85
CA LEU A 156 1.54 8.20 -4.98
C LEU A 156 1.90 8.90 -6.29
N ASP A 157 2.82 8.29 -7.03
CA ASP A 157 3.29 8.81 -8.31
C ASP A 157 2.59 8.10 -9.48
N GLU A 158 2.22 8.91 -10.47
CA GLU A 158 1.45 8.59 -11.68
C GLU A 158 0.50 7.38 -11.49
N PRO A 159 -0.58 7.52 -10.71
CA PRO A 159 -1.56 6.44 -10.52
C PRO A 159 -2.22 5.98 -11.82
N GLU A 160 -2.28 6.85 -12.83
CA GLU A 160 -2.82 6.58 -14.17
C GLU A 160 -1.94 5.60 -14.98
N LEU A 161 -0.64 5.50 -14.66
CA LEU A 161 0.28 4.70 -15.44
C LEU A 161 -0.11 3.21 -15.35
N HIS A 162 -0.37 2.60 -16.52
CA HIS A 162 -0.84 1.21 -16.70
C HIS A 162 -2.31 0.92 -16.29
N GLN A 163 -3.15 1.94 -16.07
CA GLN A 163 -4.57 1.75 -15.73
C GLN A 163 -5.53 2.23 -16.82
N HIS A 164 -6.63 1.50 -17.02
CA HIS A 164 -7.79 2.06 -17.72
C HIS A 164 -8.49 3.11 -16.85
N LEU A 165 -8.98 4.19 -17.47
CA LEU A 165 -9.61 5.33 -16.79
C LEU A 165 -10.73 4.96 -15.81
N SER A 166 -11.53 3.94 -16.12
CA SER A 166 -12.63 3.48 -15.25
C SER A 166 -12.12 2.86 -13.94
N LEU A 167 -11.00 2.14 -13.98
CA LEU A 167 -10.38 1.55 -12.80
C LEU A 167 -9.72 2.61 -11.92
N MET A 168 -9.13 3.63 -12.53
CA MET A 168 -8.40 4.69 -11.84
C MET A 168 -9.28 5.53 -10.90
N ARG A 169 -10.49 5.90 -11.31
CA ARG A 169 -11.39 6.67 -10.42
C ARG A 169 -11.82 5.86 -9.19
N GLY A 170 -12.19 4.60 -9.41
CA GLY A 170 -12.53 3.69 -8.32
C GLY A 170 -11.35 3.40 -7.41
N SER A 171 -10.15 3.24 -7.97
CA SER A 171 -8.93 2.97 -7.23
C SER A 171 -8.51 4.16 -6.36
N LEU A 172 -8.56 5.38 -6.87
CA LEU A 172 -8.26 6.59 -6.10
C LEU A 172 -9.23 6.80 -4.94
N ALA A 173 -10.54 6.60 -5.17
CA ALA A 173 -11.53 6.68 -4.10
C ALA A 173 -11.26 5.64 -2.99
N VAL A 174 -10.94 4.39 -3.38
CA VAL A 174 -10.59 3.33 -2.44
C VAL A 174 -9.33 3.68 -1.64
N LEU A 175 -8.26 4.13 -2.30
CA LEU A 175 -7.01 4.48 -1.64
C LEU A 175 -7.20 5.66 -0.69
N GLN A 176 -7.90 6.70 -1.14
CA GLN A 176 -8.20 7.88 -0.30
C GLN A 176 -9.00 7.49 0.94
N SER A 177 -10.08 6.71 0.80
CA SER A 177 -10.87 6.27 1.96
C SER A 177 -10.08 5.35 2.88
N LEU A 178 -9.27 4.43 2.35
CA LEU A 178 -8.38 3.61 3.19
C LEU A 178 -7.45 4.49 4.03
N ILE A 179 -6.77 5.44 3.40
CA ILE A 179 -5.75 6.28 4.05
C ILE A 179 -6.40 7.22 5.06
N HIS A 180 -7.49 7.89 4.68
CA HIS A 180 -8.16 8.85 5.55
C HIS A 180 -8.94 8.15 6.68
N ASP A 181 -9.79 7.19 6.35
CA ASP A 181 -10.77 6.65 7.32
C ASP A 181 -10.13 5.61 8.26
N GLU A 182 -9.22 4.78 7.76
CA GLU A 182 -8.60 3.71 8.57
C GLU A 182 -7.31 4.16 9.26
N PHE A 183 -6.56 5.11 8.66
CA PHE A 183 -5.27 5.56 9.18
C PHE A 183 -5.26 7.01 9.67
N GLY A 184 -6.28 7.82 9.38
CA GLY A 184 -6.22 9.27 9.62
C GLY A 184 -5.05 9.93 8.89
N GLY A 185 -4.64 9.35 7.76
CA GLY A 185 -3.45 9.76 7.02
C GLY A 185 -3.75 10.76 5.90
N GLN A 186 -2.70 11.18 5.21
CA GLN A 186 -2.78 12.08 4.07
C GLN A 186 -2.33 11.38 2.79
N LEU A 187 -3.07 11.58 1.71
CA LEU A 187 -2.68 11.15 0.36
C LEU A 187 -2.19 12.36 -0.43
N VAL A 188 -0.98 12.27 -0.99
CA VAL A 188 -0.42 13.24 -1.95
C VAL A 188 -0.19 12.50 -3.25
N VAL A 189 -0.71 13.05 -4.35
CA VAL A 189 -0.65 12.43 -5.68
C VAL A 189 0.07 13.35 -6.65
N ALA A 190 1.06 12.82 -7.35
CA ALA A 190 1.65 13.43 -8.53
C ALA A 190 1.06 12.76 -9.78
N SER A 191 0.55 13.55 -10.72
CA SER A 191 -0.18 13.04 -11.89
C SER A 191 -0.26 14.09 -12.99
N HIS A 192 -0.23 13.64 -14.23
CA HIS A 192 -0.48 14.44 -15.43
C HIS A 192 -1.90 14.23 -16.00
N ALA A 193 -2.67 13.26 -15.45
CA ALA A 193 -3.99 12.92 -15.93
C ALA A 193 -5.08 13.88 -15.40
N PRO A 194 -5.84 14.57 -16.28
CA PRO A 194 -6.93 15.46 -15.86
C PRO A 194 -7.96 14.80 -14.96
N GLU A 195 -8.25 13.52 -15.18
CA GLU A 195 -9.20 12.76 -14.37
C GLU A 195 -8.76 12.58 -12.92
N VAL A 196 -7.45 12.56 -12.65
CA VAL A 196 -6.91 12.53 -11.27
C VAL A 196 -7.13 13.89 -10.62
N TRP A 197 -6.87 14.97 -11.35
CA TRP A 197 -7.11 16.33 -10.84
C TRP A 197 -8.59 16.57 -10.56
N ASP A 198 -9.47 16.12 -11.44
CA ASP A 198 -10.91 16.26 -11.29
C ASP A 198 -11.45 15.52 -10.06
N HIS A 199 -10.85 14.37 -9.70
CA HIS A 199 -11.15 13.65 -8.46
C HIS A 199 -10.89 14.52 -7.21
N PHE A 200 -9.81 15.32 -7.20
CA PHE A 200 -9.45 16.18 -6.07
C PHE A 200 -9.98 17.62 -6.17
N ARG A 201 -10.49 18.03 -7.33
CA ARG A 201 -10.94 19.40 -7.60
C ARG A 201 -12.06 19.84 -6.66
N ALA A 202 -13.00 18.95 -6.35
CA ALA A 202 -14.10 19.22 -5.43
C ALA A 202 -13.63 19.59 -4.01
N ALA A 203 -12.48 19.04 -3.58
CA ALA A 203 -11.88 19.30 -2.29
C ALA A 203 -10.96 20.55 -2.27
N ARG A 204 -10.81 21.25 -3.40
CA ARG A 204 -9.83 22.35 -3.60
C ARG A 204 -8.40 21.96 -3.19
N ALA A 205 -8.05 20.68 -3.35
CA ALA A 205 -6.79 20.10 -2.93
C ALA A 205 -5.89 19.82 -4.15
N VAL A 206 -5.70 20.83 -5.01
CA VAL A 206 -4.86 20.74 -6.21
C VAL A 206 -3.85 21.87 -6.17
N VAL A 207 -2.58 21.52 -6.36
CA VAL A 207 -1.47 22.47 -6.50
C VAL A 207 -0.92 22.30 -7.90
N ASP A 208 -1.03 23.34 -8.72
CA ASP A 208 -0.34 23.42 -9.99
C ASP A 208 1.07 23.97 -9.72
N LEU A 209 2.09 23.20 -10.09
CA LEU A 209 3.49 23.57 -9.89
C LEU A 209 4.00 24.51 -10.99
N GLY A 210 3.22 24.73 -12.05
CA GLY A 210 3.58 25.55 -13.19
C GLY A 210 4.62 24.89 -14.10
N GLY A 211 4.45 25.08 -15.39
CA GLY A 211 5.46 24.82 -16.41
C GLY A 211 5.22 25.82 -17.52
N ASP A 212 6.18 26.73 -17.72
CA ASP A 212 6.26 27.54 -18.93
C ASP A 212 6.64 26.65 -20.13
#